data_AF-A0A0G8G5I1-F1
#
_entry.id   AF-A0A0G8G5I1-F1
#
_cell.length_a   1.000
_cell.length_b   1.000
_cell.length_c   1.000
_cell.angle_alpha   90.00
_cell.angle_beta   90.00
_cell.angle_gamma   90.00
#
_symmetry.space_group_name_H-M   'P 1'
#
loop_
_entity.id
_entity.type
_entity.pdbx_description
1 polymer ?
#
loop_
_entity_poly.entity_id
_entity_poly.type
_entity_poly.pdbx_seq_one_letter_code
_entity_poly.pdbx_strand_id
1 'polypeptide(L)' 'MEGKVMKFGQFSKTNYSISLDMKSQLFIARSNDNPKFEASGITIQDALFALSKIDKNVKF' A
#
# COMPACT_ATOMS: atom_id res chain seq x y z
N MET A 1 30.76 0.65 24.69
CA MET A 1 30.05 -0.13 23.64
C MET A 1 28.89 0.72 23.18
N GLU A 2 29.03 1.43 22.06
CA GLU A 2 27.94 2.22 21.49
C GLU A 2 26.95 1.27 20.81
N GLY A 3 25.72 1.22 21.33
CA GLY A 3 24.63 0.49 20.73
C GLY A 3 24.32 1.11 19.36
N LYS A 4 24.64 0.38 18.29
CA LYS A 4 24.30 0.76 16.92
C LYS A 4 22.78 0.91 16.82
N VAL A 5 22.29 2.15 16.84
CA VAL A 5 20.87 2.46 16.65
C VAL A 5 20.50 1.97 15.26
N MET A 6 19.67 0.94 15.16
CA MET A 6 19.11 0.51 13.88
C MET A 6 18.23 1.65 13.35
N LYS A 7 18.74 2.38 12.36
CA LYS A 7 17.91 3.29 11.57
C LYS A 7 17.09 2.41 10.62
N PHE A 8 15.86 2.10 11.01
CA PHE A 8 14.87 1.58 10.07
C PHE A 8 14.71 2.65 8.98
N GLY A 9 15.22 2.36 7.78
CA GLY A 9 14.96 3.19 6.62
C GLY A 9 13.45 3.28 6.44
N GLN A 10 12.93 4.50 6.31
CA GLN A 10 11.52 4.70 6.01
C GLN A 10 11.33 4.30 4.54
N PHE A 11 11.13 3.01 4.30
CA PHE A 11 10.96 2.47 2.97
C PHE A 11 9.55 2.82 2.50
N SER A 12 9.52 3.73 1.54
CA SER A 12 8.34 4.34 0.92
C SER A 12 7.67 5.47 1.72
N LYS A 13 7.59 6.65 1.10
CA LYS A 13 6.67 7.74 1.51
C LYS A 13 5.25 7.52 0.97
N THR A 14 4.94 6.35 0.41
CA THR A 14 3.59 6.05 -0.08
C THR A 14 2.65 5.90 1.11
N ASN A 15 1.49 6.52 1.00
CA ASN A 15 0.42 6.38 1.98
C ASN A 15 -0.51 5.20 1.66
N TYR A 16 0.04 4.18 1.01
CA TYR A 16 -0.66 2.94 0.72
C TYR A 16 0.26 1.74 0.92
N SER A 17 -0.36 0.57 1.09
CA SER A 17 0.28 -0.74 1.13
C SER A 17 -0.29 -1.64 0.02
N ILE A 18 0.54 -2.55 -0.47
CA ILE A 18 0.16 -3.54 -1.49
C ILE A 18 0.32 -4.93 -0.89
N SER A 19 -0.66 -5.79 -1.16
CA SER A 19 -0.60 -7.23 -0.86
C SER A 19 -1.13 -8.03 -2.04
N LEU A 20 -0.85 -9.34 -2.07
CA LEU A 20 -1.38 -10.26 -3.07
C LEU A 20 -2.26 -11.28 -2.33
N ASP A 21 -3.55 -11.34 -2.67
CA ASP A 21 -4.38 -12.45 -2.23
C ASP A 21 -4.09 -13.67 -3.11
N MET A 22 -3.46 -14.69 -2.54
CA MET A 22 -3.04 -15.88 -3.27
C MET A 22 -4.23 -16.76 -3.71
N LYS A 23 -5.41 -16.61 -3.10
CA LYS A 23 -6.61 -17.39 -3.48
C LYS A 23 -7.24 -16.85 -4.75
N SER A 24 -7.47 -15.54 -4.78
CA SER A 24 -8.06 -14.84 -5.93
C SER A 24 -7.02 -14.42 -6.98
N GLN A 25 -5.73 -14.44 -6.63
CA GLN A 25 -4.60 -13.93 -7.41
C GLN A 25 -4.75 -12.43 -7.76
N LEU A 26 -5.40 -11.67 -6.88
CA LEU A 26 -5.59 -10.24 -7.03
C LEU A 26 -4.63 -9.46 -6.13
N PHE A 27 -4.09 -8.36 -6.67
CA PHE A 27 -3.40 -7.37 -5.86
C PHE A 27 -4.42 -6.55 -5.10
N ILE A 28 -4.16 -6.33 -3.81
CA ILE A 28 -4.97 -5.50 -2.92
C ILE A 28 -4.12 -4.30 -2.53
N ALA A 29 -4.60 -3.11 -2.88
CA ALA A 29 -4.07 -1.84 -2.43
C ALA A 29 -4.91 -1.35 -1.25
N ARG A 30 -4.28 -0.92 -0.16
CA ARG A 30 -4.95 -0.37 1.03
C ARG A 30 -4.35 0.97 1.41
N SER A 31 -5.19 1.95 1.74
CA SER A 31 -4.74 3.24 2.27
C SER A 31 -4.18 3.07 3.68
N ASN A 32 -3.01 3.65 3.93
CA ASN A 32 -2.41 3.68 5.27
C ASN A 32 -3.05 4.76 6.14
N ASP A 33 -3.55 5.83 5.53
CA ASP A 33 -4.23 6.95 6.22
C ASP A 33 -5.65 6.56 6.63
N ASN A 34 -6.32 5.73 5.83
CA ASN A 34 -7.64 5.19 6.14
C ASN A 34 -7.71 3.69 5.80
N PRO A 35 -7.39 2.80 6.75
CA PRO A 35 -7.31 1.35 6.52
C PRO A 35 -8.62 0.68 6.07
N LYS A 36 -9.76 1.38 6.16
CA LYS A 36 -11.04 0.90 5.61
C LYS A 36 -11.12 1.04 4.09
N PHE A 37 -10.27 1.87 3.50
CA PHE A 37 -10.20 2.06 2.06
C PHE A 37 -9.20 1.07 1.48
N GLU A 38 -9.74 0.09 0.78
CA GLU A 38 -8.97 -0.86 0.01
C GLU A 38 -9.65 -1.10 -1.35
N ALA A 39 -8.85 -1.48 -2.33
CA ALA A 39 -9.30 -1.85 -3.65
C ALA A 39 -8.42 -2.97 -4.21
N SER A 40 -8.98 -3.77 -5.11
CA SER A 40 -8.29 -4.88 -5.74
C SER A 40 -8.14 -4.70 -7.25
N GLY A 41 -7.12 -5.33 -7.83
CA GLY A 41 -6.87 -5.32 -9.26
C GLY A 41 -6.05 -6.51 -9.72
N ILE A 42 -6.10 -6.80 -11.03
CA ILE A 42 -5.30 -7.87 -11.64
C ILE A 42 -3.81 -7.46 -11.66
N THR A 43 -3.54 -6.17 -11.80
CA THR A 43 -2.21 -5.58 -11.63
C THR A 43 -2.17 -4.64 -10.42
N ILE A 44 -0.96 -4.32 -9.97
CA ILE A 44 -0.74 -3.31 -8.92
C ILE A 44 -1.29 -1.94 -9.34
N GLN A 45 -1.14 -1.56 -10.62
CA GLN A 45 -1.64 -0.29 -11.15
C GLN A 45 -3.16 -0.24 -11.14
N ASP A 46 -3.84 -1.34 -11.48
CA ASP A 46 -5.31 -1.41 -11.42
C ASP A 46 -5.81 -1.23 -9.98
N ALA A 47 -5.17 -1.93 -9.03
CA ALA A 47 -5.53 -1.85 -7.62
C ALA A 47 -5.33 -0.42 -7.08
N LEU A 48 -4.25 0.24 -7.47
CA LEU A 48 -3.96 1.61 -7.06
C LEU A 48 -4.87 2.64 -7.73
N PHE A 49 -5.19 2.47 -9.00
CA PHE A 49 -6.15 3.32 -9.71
C PHE A 49 -7.56 3.18 -9.16
N ALA A 50 -7.95 1.98 -8.74
CA ALA A 50 -9.20 1.76 -8.04
C ALA A 50 -9.17 2.40 -6.64
N LEU A 51 -8.06 2.27 -5.90
CA LEU A 51 -7.90 2.88 -4.58
C LEU A 51 -7.93 4.41 -4.63
N SER A 52 -7.30 5.05 -5.62
CA SER A 52 -7.29 6.52 -5.72
C SER A 52 -8.65 7.15 -6.03
N LYS A 53 -9.60 6.37 -6.56
CA LYS A 53 -11.00 6.80 -6.72
C LYS A 53 -11.75 6.85 -5.39
N ILE A 54 -11.34 6.03 -4.42
CA ILE A 54 -11.92 5.94 -3.09
C ILE A 54 -11.22 6.93 -2.15
N ASP A 55 -9.89 6.93 -2.16
CA ASP A 55 -9.05 7.81 -1.36
C ASP A 55 -8.25 8.76 -2.23
N LYS A 56 -8.69 10.02 -2.30
CA LYS A 56 -8.02 11.07 -3.09
C LYS A 56 -6.62 11.42 -2.58
N ASN A 57 -6.26 10.98 -1.38
CA ASN A 57 -4.92 11.20 -0.83
C ASN A 57 -3.91 10.20 -1.38
N VAL A 58 -4.35 9.08 -1.94
CA VAL A 58 -3.46 8.05 -2.51
C VAL A 58 -2.87 8.56 -3.82
N LYS A 59 -1.54 8.66 -3.87
CA LYS A 59 -0.76 9.07 -5.04
C LYS A 59 0.27 8.00 -5.38
N PHE A 60 0.27 7.53 -6.62
CA PHE A 60 1.08 6.42 -7.09
C PHE A 60 1.55 6.62 -8.53
#